data_AF-S3CUM4-F1
#
_entry.id   AF-S3CUM4-F1
#
_cell.length_a   1.000
_cell.length_b   1.000
_cell.length_c   1.000
_cell.angle_alpha   90.00
_cell.angle_beta   90.00
_cell.angle_gamma   90.00
#
_symmetry.space_group_name_H-M   'P 1'
#
loop_
_entity.id
_entity.type
_entity.pdbx_description
1 polymer ?
#
loop_
_entity_poly.entity_id
_entity_poly.type
_entity_poly.pdbx_seq_one_letter_code
_entity_poly.pdbx_strand_id
1 'polypeptide(L)'
;MASDSQDNQEHSAVTGAKTPPSNFTVVKTYDPKGDLTLHRLSTATAFTCGRCNKEKKAKLVATNWKRWNDLRCNGCYGKVLSEG
;
A
#
# COMPACT_ATOMS: atom_id res chain seq x y z
N MET A 1 13.91 4.71 46.07
CA MET A 1 13.75 3.36 45.50
C MET A 1 12.74 3.47 44.35
N ALA A 2 13.14 3.05 43.14
CA ALA A 2 12.40 2.78 41.88
C ALA A 2 11.24 3.73 41.46
N SER A 3 11.37 4.57 40.43
CA SER A 3 11.28 4.25 38.98
C SER A 3 9.83 4.14 38.48
N ASP A 4 9.24 5.26 38.10
CA ASP A 4 8.02 5.29 37.28
C ASP A 4 8.43 5.29 35.79
N SER A 5 7.93 4.29 35.09
CA SER A 5 8.24 3.96 33.71
C SER A 5 7.12 4.46 32.82
N GLN A 6 7.44 5.24 31.79
CA GLN A 6 6.61 5.40 30.59
C GLN A 6 7.45 6.02 29.47
N ASP A 7 8.09 5.14 28.69
CA ASP A 7 8.68 5.46 27.39
C ASP A 7 8.12 4.47 26.37
N ASN A 8 7.93 4.95 25.14
CA ASN A 8 7.63 4.23 23.90
C ASN A 8 6.23 3.64 23.68
N GLN A 9 5.48 4.22 22.73
CA GLN A 9 5.66 3.84 21.32
C GLN A 9 4.69 4.64 20.42
N GLU A 10 5.11 5.82 19.98
CA GLU A 10 4.53 6.49 18.81
C GLU A 10 5.66 6.79 17.83
N HIS A 11 5.43 6.47 16.55
CA HIS A 11 6.35 6.54 15.41
C HIS A 11 7.34 5.37 15.24
N SER A 12 6.83 4.29 14.65
CA SER A 12 7.63 3.38 13.83
C SER A 12 6.87 3.07 12.54
N ALA A 13 6.78 4.07 11.66
CA ALA A 13 6.19 3.94 10.34
C ALA A 13 7.26 3.75 9.25
N VAL A 14 8.26 2.87 9.43
CA VAL A 14 9.13 2.46 8.30
C VAL A 14 9.56 1.00 8.42
N THR A 15 8.60 0.09 8.53
CA THR A 15 8.80 -1.27 8.01
C THR A 15 7.64 -1.53 7.04
N GLY A 16 7.97 -1.84 5.78
CA GLY A 16 6.98 -1.97 4.72
C GLY A 16 5.94 -3.01 5.11
N ALA A 17 4.75 -2.55 5.51
CA ALA A 17 3.68 -3.42 5.93
C ALA A 17 3.39 -4.40 4.79
N LYS A 18 3.72 -5.68 5.00
CA LYS A 18 3.36 -6.78 4.08
C LYS A 18 1.86 -7.08 4.14
N THR A 19 1.21 -6.64 5.22
CA THR A 19 -0.22 -6.81 5.46
C THR A 19 -0.98 -5.56 5.00
N PRO A 20 -2.12 -5.72 4.32
CA PRO A 20 -2.99 -4.60 3.99
C PRO A 20 -3.48 -3.89 5.27
N PRO A 21 -3.61 -2.56 5.25
CA PRO A 21 -4.27 -1.83 6.33
C PRO A 21 -5.73 -2.27 6.46
N SER A 22 -6.34 -2.08 7.63
CA SER A 22 -7.72 -2.52 7.92
C SER A 22 -8.78 -1.94 6.97
N ASN A 23 -8.55 -0.76 6.40
CA ASN A 23 -9.43 -0.14 5.39
C ASN A 23 -9.23 -0.68 3.95
N PHE A 24 -8.28 -1.59 3.74
CA PHE A 24 -8.01 -2.25 2.47
C PHE A 24 -8.46 -3.71 2.53
N THR A 25 -9.76 -3.94 2.42
CA THR A 25 -10.30 -5.29 2.29
C THR A 25 -10.04 -5.84 0.89
N VAL A 26 -8.99 -6.62 0.72
CA VAL A 26 -8.61 -7.24 -0.56
C VAL A 26 -9.53 -8.41 -0.86
N VAL A 27 -10.25 -8.33 -1.97
CA VAL A 27 -11.13 -9.42 -2.48
C VAL A 27 -10.40 -10.31 -3.47
N LYS A 28 -9.45 -9.73 -4.22
CA LYS A 28 -8.66 -10.49 -5.19
C LYS A 28 -7.26 -9.91 -5.32
N THR A 29 -6.27 -10.78 -5.33
CA THR A 29 -4.89 -10.46 -5.69
C THR A 29 -4.62 -11.08 -7.06
N TYR A 30 -4.08 -10.27 -7.98
CA TYR A 30 -3.66 -10.74 -9.30
C TYR A 30 -2.21 -11.21 -9.24
N ASP A 31 -1.78 -11.95 -10.26
CA ASP A 31 -0.40 -12.40 -10.35
C ASP A 31 0.58 -11.21 -10.36
N PRO A 32 1.70 -11.30 -9.62
CA PRO A 32 2.74 -10.30 -9.65
C PRO A 32 3.28 -10.10 -11.07
N LYS A 33 3.50 -8.85 -11.45
CA LYS A 33 4.18 -8.47 -12.69
C LYS A 33 5.43 -7.69 -12.34
N GLY A 34 6.56 -8.40 -12.38
CA GLY A 34 7.82 -7.95 -11.81
C GLY A 34 7.63 -7.62 -10.33
N ASP A 35 7.92 -6.38 -9.98
CA ASP A 35 7.88 -5.88 -8.61
C ASP A 35 6.49 -5.41 -8.16
N LEU A 36 5.52 -5.31 -9.09
CA LEU A 36 4.19 -4.79 -8.81
C LEU A 36 3.18 -5.93 -8.69
N THR A 37 2.33 -5.87 -7.67
CA THR A 37 1.19 -6.79 -7.52
C THR A 37 -0.10 -5.98 -7.50
N LEU A 38 -1.04 -6.27 -8.40
CA LEU A 38 -2.35 -5.60 -8.42
C LEU A 38 -3.30 -6.30 -7.45
N HIS A 39 -4.03 -5.50 -6.67
CA HIS A 39 -5.06 -5.95 -5.74
C HIS A 39 -6.39 -5.26 -6.06
N ARG A 40 -7.47 -6.03 -6.03
CA ARG A 40 -8.84 -5.54 -6.06
C ARG A 40 -9.41 -5.54 -4.65
N LEU A 41 -9.88 -4.38 -4.24
CA LEU A 41 -10.55 -4.12 -2.97
C LEU A 41 -12.06 -4.34 -3.09
N SER A 42 -12.72 -4.63 -1.97
CA SER A 42 -14.18 -4.79 -1.89
C SER A 42 -14.89 -3.46 -2.17
N THR A 43 -14.38 -2.38 -1.60
CA THR A 43 -14.91 -1.02 -1.69
C THR A 43 -13.89 -0.08 -2.32
N ALA A 44 -14.36 1.08 -2.77
CA ALA A 44 -13.48 2.10 -3.34
C ALA A 44 -12.80 2.84 -2.20
N THR A 45 -11.55 2.48 -1.93
CA THR A 45 -10.75 3.05 -0.83
C THR A 45 -9.93 4.23 -1.35
N ALA A 46 -9.83 5.29 -0.52
CA ALA A 46 -8.95 6.41 -0.79
C ALA A 46 -7.49 6.05 -0.46
N PHE A 47 -6.58 6.41 -1.34
CA PHE A 47 -5.14 6.20 -1.16
C PHE A 47 -4.33 7.21 -1.96
N THR A 48 -3.11 7.46 -1.52
CA THR A 48 -2.16 8.28 -2.27
C THR A 48 -1.26 7.40 -3.12
N CYS A 49 -1.17 7.69 -4.42
CA CYS A 49 -0.26 6.98 -5.31
C CYS A 49 1.17 7.52 -5.13
N GLY A 50 2.12 6.70 -4.70
CA GLY A 50 3.52 7.12 -4.51
C GLY A 50 4.30 7.40 -5.80
N ARG A 51 3.74 7.13 -7.00
CA ARG A 51 4.36 7.52 -8.29
C ARG A 51 3.90 8.88 -8.79
N CYS A 52 2.59 9.14 -8.78
CA CYS A 52 2.04 10.41 -9.27
C CYS A 52 1.70 11.40 -8.16
N ASN A 53 1.87 11.03 -6.89
CA ASN A 53 1.61 11.84 -5.70
C ASN A 53 0.21 12.46 -5.65
N LYS A 54 -0.75 11.80 -6.31
CA LYS A 54 -2.15 12.23 -6.34
C LYS A 54 -2.97 11.29 -5.47
N GLU A 55 -3.92 11.86 -4.74
CA GLU A 55 -4.98 11.10 -4.09
C GLU A 55 -5.84 10.42 -5.17
N LYS A 56 -6.25 9.19 -4.87
CA LYS A 56 -7.08 8.34 -5.70
C LYS A 56 -8.10 7.66 -4.83
N LYS A 57 -9.31 7.51 -5.35
CA LYS A 57 -10.33 6.64 -4.76
C LYS A 57 -10.68 5.56 -5.78
N ALA A 58 -10.28 4.33 -5.50
CA ALA A 58 -10.50 3.24 -6.45
C ALA A 58 -10.62 1.89 -5.74
N LYS A 59 -11.21 0.91 -6.44
CA LYS A 59 -11.23 -0.49 -6.03
C LYS A 59 -9.98 -1.25 -6.47
N LEU A 60 -9.06 -0.61 -7.19
CA LEU A 60 -7.84 -1.23 -7.71
C LEU A 60 -6.63 -0.45 -7.21
N VAL A 61 -5.71 -1.17 -6.59
CA VAL A 61 -4.46 -0.64 -6.05
C VAL A 61 -3.35 -1.64 -6.32
N ALA A 62 -2.19 -1.17 -6.75
CA ALA A 62 -1.02 -2.00 -6.90
C ALA A 62 -0.05 -1.73 -5.76
N THR A 63 0.49 -2.79 -5.15
CA THR A 63 1.58 -2.70 -4.17
C THR A 63 2.91 -2.87 -4.90
N ASN A 64 3.92 -2.15 -4.44
CA ASN A 64 5.30 -2.32 -4.90
C ASN A 64 6.08 -3.20 -3.92
N TRP A 65 6.76 -4.24 -4.38
CA TRP A 65 7.49 -5.21 -3.54
C TRP A 65 6.61 -5.79 -2.41
N LYS A 66 5.31 -5.96 -2.65
CA LYS A 66 4.31 -6.39 -1.65
C LYS A 66 4.23 -5.46 -0.43
N ARG A 67 4.62 -4.19 -0.57
CA ARG A 67 4.56 -3.18 0.50
C ARG A 67 3.29 -2.35 0.34
N TRP A 68 2.44 -2.38 1.35
CA TRP A 68 1.21 -1.59 1.40
C TRP A 68 1.42 -0.11 1.72
N ASN A 69 2.63 0.26 2.15
CA ASN A 69 3.04 1.65 2.32
C ASN A 69 3.46 2.28 0.98
N ASP A 70 3.65 1.47 -0.08
CA ASP A 70 4.07 1.95 -1.38
C ASP A 70 3.04 1.55 -2.45
N LEU A 71 1.96 2.32 -2.49
CA LEU A 71 0.81 2.07 -3.36
C LEU A 71 0.95 2.78 -4.70
N ARG A 72 0.42 2.14 -5.75
CA ARG A 72 0.38 2.65 -7.12
C ARG A 72 -1.06 2.59 -7.61
N CYS A 73 -1.50 3.66 -8.27
CA CYS A 73 -2.80 3.67 -8.92
C CYS A 73 -2.76 2.82 -10.19
N ASN A 74 -3.93 2.33 -10.63
CA ASN A 74 -4.03 1.49 -11.83
C ASN A 74 -3.40 2.13 -13.08
N GLY A 75 -3.53 3.45 -13.26
CA GLY A 75 -2.91 4.16 -14.38
C GLY A 75 -1.37 4.19 -14.30
N CYS A 76 -0.81 4.41 -13.12
CA CYS A 76 0.65 4.36 -12.92
C CYS A 76 1.19 2.93 -13.04
N TYR A 77 0.42 1.95 -12.55
CA TYR A 77 0.71 0.52 -12.70
C TYR A 77 0.79 0.15 -14.18
N GLY A 78 -0.23 0.50 -14.98
CA GLY A 78 -0.24 0.23 -16.42
C GLY A 78 0.97 0.85 -17.14
N LYS A 79 1.33 2.11 -16.80
CA LYS A 79 2.52 2.76 -17.37
C LYS A 79 3.81 2.02 -17.04
N VAL A 80 4.02 1.58 -15.79
CA VAL A 80 5.24 0.82 -15.43
C VAL A 80 5.34 -0.46 -16.26
N LEU A 81 4.22 -1.15 -16.49
CA LEU A 81 4.20 -2.38 -17.29
C LEU A 81 4.42 -2.16 -18.79
N SER A 82 4.21 -0.95 -19.29
CA SER A 82 4.46 -0.60 -20.70
C SER A 82 5.86 -0.06 -20.94
N GLU A 83 6.57 0.32 -19.88
CA GLU A 83 7.92 0.90 -19.91
C GLU A 83 9.02 -0.15 -19.61
N GLY A 84 8.65 -1.40 -19.30
CA GLY A 84 9.57 -2.52 -19.07
C GLY A 84 9.37 -3.64 -20.09
#